data_AF-A0A4Q3ATF2-F1
#
_entry.id   AF-A0A4Q3ATF2-F1
#
_cell.length_a   1.000
_cell.length_b   1.000
_cell.length_c   1.000
_cell.angle_alpha   90.00
_cell.angle_beta   90.00
_cell.angle_gamma   90.00
#
_symmetry.space_group_name_H-M   'P 1'
#
loop_
_entity.id
_entity.type
_entity.pdbx_description
1 polymer ?
#
loop_
_entity_poly.entity_id
_entity_poly.type
_entity_poly.pdbx_seq_one_letter_code
_entity_poly.pdbx_strand_id
1 'polypeptide(L)'
;VEAAAAKMGVSLSPDPMPQENLFMRSDHYSFVKQGVPSVFLVTGFKNGGEKIFKDFLANNYHKVSDQVTLPFNWEAGAKFARLNYLIAREIADGKQAPRWYEGNSYGDRYAKDAPKAKAPVVKAAPAAPAK
;
A
#
# COMPACT_ATOMS: atom_id res chain seq x y z
N VAL A 1 -3.68 8.47 2.98
CA VAL A 1 -3.62 7.87 1.62
C VAL A 1 -4.75 8.38 0.74
N GLU A 2 -6.02 8.20 1.13
CA GLU A 2 -7.19 8.65 0.35
C GLU A 2 -7.14 10.13 -0.06
N ALA A 3 -6.80 11.04 0.87
CA ALA A 3 -6.67 12.46 0.55
C ALA A 3 -5.64 12.75 -0.56
N ALA A 4 -4.46 12.13 -0.49
CA ALA A 4 -3.42 12.26 -1.52
C ALA A 4 -3.86 11.66 -2.86
N ALA A 5 -4.53 10.52 -2.85
CA ALA A 5 -5.04 9.86 -4.05
C ALA A 5 -6.14 10.70 -4.73
N ALA A 6 -7.06 11.28 -3.94
CA ALA A 6 -8.11 12.18 -4.43
C ALA A 6 -7.54 13.42 -5.14
N LYS A 7 -6.48 14.04 -4.59
CA LYS A 7 -5.77 15.17 -5.23
C LYS A 7 -5.22 14.84 -6.63
N MET A 8 -4.99 13.56 -6.92
CA MET A 8 -4.47 13.08 -8.20
C MET A 8 -5.52 12.41 -9.08
N GLY A 9 -6.78 12.34 -8.65
CA GLY A 9 -7.81 11.56 -9.32
C GLY A 9 -7.46 10.06 -9.42
N VAL A 10 -6.71 9.53 -8.45
CA VAL A 10 -6.33 8.11 -8.40
C VAL A 10 -7.32 7.37 -7.50
N SER A 11 -7.94 6.32 -8.03
CA SER A 11 -8.78 5.43 -7.23
C SER A 11 -7.95 4.41 -6.48
N LEU A 12 -8.29 4.16 -5.23
CA LEU A 12 -7.76 3.04 -4.46
C LEU A 12 -8.58 1.77 -4.73
N SER A 13 -7.94 0.61 -4.60
CA SER A 13 -8.60 -0.70 -4.61
C SER A 13 -8.13 -1.51 -3.40
N PRO A 14 -8.85 -2.59 -3.04
CA PRO A 14 -8.26 -3.66 -2.24
C PRO A 14 -6.94 -4.14 -2.79
N ASP A 15 -6.19 -4.81 -1.92
CA ASP A 15 -5.09 -5.68 -2.34
C ASP A 15 -5.62 -6.71 -3.35
N PRO A 16 -5.11 -6.69 -4.61
CA PRO A 16 -5.55 -7.65 -5.61
C PRO A 16 -4.96 -9.05 -5.43
N MET A 17 -3.98 -9.23 -4.52
CA MET A 17 -3.32 -10.52 -4.26
C MET A 17 -3.21 -10.80 -2.75
N PRO A 18 -4.34 -10.86 -2.03
CA PRO A 18 -4.37 -11.02 -0.57
C PRO A 18 -3.70 -12.32 -0.10
N GLN A 19 -3.75 -13.38 -0.91
CA GLN A 19 -3.08 -14.66 -0.63
C GLN A 19 -1.56 -14.56 -0.57
N GLU A 20 -0.97 -13.53 -1.19
CA GLU A 20 0.48 -13.31 -1.18
C GLU A 20 0.96 -12.66 0.12
N ASN A 21 0.05 -12.10 0.91
CA ASN A 21 0.33 -11.42 2.18
C ASN A 21 1.50 -10.40 2.07
N LEU A 22 1.50 -9.60 0.99
CA LEU A 22 2.64 -8.75 0.61
C LEU A 22 2.98 -7.71 1.69
N PHE A 23 1.98 -7.21 2.42
CA PHE A 23 2.19 -6.28 3.54
C PHE A 23 3.19 -6.83 4.57
N MET A 24 3.18 -8.13 4.87
CA MET A 24 4.09 -8.70 5.86
C MET A 24 5.49 -9.04 5.30
N ARG A 25 5.71 -8.87 3.99
CA ARG A 25 6.90 -9.36 3.27
C ARG A 25 7.92 -8.28 2.91
N SER A 26 7.79 -7.07 3.46
CA SER A 26 8.68 -5.93 3.17
C SER A 26 9.09 -5.21 4.47
N ASP A 27 10.05 -4.30 4.37
CA ASP A 27 10.78 -3.72 5.51
C ASP A 27 9.88 -2.99 6.52
N HIS A 28 8.82 -2.36 6.03
CA HIS A 28 7.85 -1.65 6.87
C HIS A 28 7.25 -2.55 7.96
N TYR A 29 7.14 -3.87 7.72
CA TYR A 29 6.62 -4.80 8.71
C TYR A 29 7.47 -4.88 9.99
N SER A 30 8.79 -4.63 9.90
CA SER A 30 9.63 -4.52 11.09
C SER A 30 9.24 -3.34 11.98
N PHE A 31 8.82 -2.22 11.38
CA PHE A 31 8.30 -1.06 12.11
C PHE A 31 6.91 -1.34 12.70
N VAL A 32 6.06 -2.06 11.96
CA VAL A 32 4.76 -2.55 12.47
C VAL A 32 4.93 -3.38 13.74
N LYS A 33 5.92 -4.29 13.76
CA LYS A 33 6.23 -5.10 14.96
C LYS A 33 6.70 -4.26 16.15
N GLN A 34 7.21 -3.05 15.92
CA GLN A 34 7.55 -2.06 16.95
C GLN A 34 6.38 -1.09 17.25
N GLY A 35 5.18 -1.39 16.75
CA GLY A 35 3.98 -0.59 17.01
C GLY A 35 3.85 0.67 16.16
N VAL A 36 4.67 0.86 15.12
CA VAL A 36 4.61 2.03 14.23
C VAL A 36 3.59 1.80 13.11
N PRO A 37 2.54 2.64 12.99
CA PRO A 37 1.61 2.59 11.87
C PRO A 37 2.36 2.75 10.55
N SER A 38 2.08 1.85 9.60
CA SER A 38 2.81 1.79 8.33
C SER A 38 1.85 1.73 7.15
N VAL A 39 2.27 2.31 6.02
CA VAL A 39 1.55 2.25 4.75
C VAL A 39 2.44 1.54 3.74
N PHE A 40 1.85 0.60 3.00
CA PHE A 40 2.48 -0.05 1.87
C PHE A 40 1.55 0.06 0.67
N LEU A 41 1.99 0.79 -0.34
CA LEU A 41 1.22 1.04 -1.56
C LEU A 41 1.78 0.18 -2.68
N VAL A 42 0.90 -0.57 -3.35
CA VAL A 42 1.20 -1.35 -4.55
C VAL A 42 0.29 -0.90 -5.68
N THR A 43 0.74 -1.08 -6.92
CA THR A 43 -0.09 -0.79 -8.10
C THR A 43 -1.25 -1.78 -8.20
N GLY A 44 -2.49 -1.27 -8.17
CA GLY A 44 -3.69 -2.09 -8.35
C GLY A 44 -3.94 -2.49 -9.80
N PHE A 45 -4.90 -3.41 -10.02
CA PHE A 45 -5.17 -4.02 -11.33
C PHE A 45 -6.34 -3.42 -12.10
N LYS A 46 -7.10 -2.48 -11.52
CA LYS A 46 -8.32 -1.93 -12.12
C LYS A 46 -8.11 -1.20 -13.45
N ASN A 47 -6.87 -0.84 -13.79
CA ASN A 47 -6.50 -0.23 -15.06
C ASN A 47 -5.97 -1.25 -16.09
N GLY A 48 -6.16 -2.56 -15.87
CA GLY A 48 -5.65 -3.62 -16.76
C GLY A 48 -4.19 -4.02 -16.52
N GLY A 49 -3.54 -3.51 -15.45
CA GLY A 49 -2.14 -3.80 -15.13
C GLY A 49 -1.83 -5.24 -14.69
N GLU A 50 -2.85 -6.06 -14.42
CA GLU A 50 -2.69 -7.42 -13.88
C GLU A 50 -1.77 -8.30 -14.72
N LYS A 51 -1.99 -8.35 -16.04
CA LYS A 51 -1.22 -9.22 -16.93
C LYS A 51 0.26 -8.85 -16.91
N ILE A 52 0.56 -7.56 -17.06
CA ILE A 52 1.95 -7.06 -17.08
C ILE A 52 2.62 -7.32 -15.74
N PHE A 53 1.90 -7.10 -14.63
CA PHE A 53 2.41 -7.35 -13.28
C PHE A 53 2.74 -8.83 -13.06
N LYS A 54 1.82 -9.73 -13.41
CA LYS A 54 2.02 -11.19 -13.27
C LYS A 54 3.13 -11.71 -14.20
N ASP A 55 3.18 -11.22 -15.43
CA ASP A 55 4.24 -11.57 -16.38
C ASP A 55 5.61 -11.14 -15.87
N PHE A 56 5.71 -9.95 -15.25
CA PHE A 56 6.94 -9.50 -14.61
C PHE A 56 7.34 -10.40 -13.44
N LEU A 57 6.41 -10.72 -12.53
CA LEU A 57 6.70 -11.62 -11.40
C LEU A 57 7.14 -13.01 -11.84
N ALA A 58 6.52 -13.58 -12.88
CA ALA A 58 6.87 -14.92 -13.36
C ALA A 58 8.22 -14.94 -14.10
N ASN A 59 8.49 -13.91 -14.89
CA ASN A 59 9.56 -13.97 -15.89
C ASN A 59 10.79 -13.14 -15.56
N ASN A 60 10.67 -12.06 -14.79
CA ASN A 60 11.76 -11.10 -14.59
C ASN A 60 12.13 -10.86 -13.13
N TYR A 61 11.16 -10.85 -12.21
CA TYR A 61 11.42 -10.59 -10.79
C TYR A 61 12.49 -11.52 -10.19
N HIS A 62 13.47 -10.94 -9.49
CA HIS A 62 14.65 -11.65 -8.94
C HIS A 62 15.50 -12.39 -9.99
N LYS A 63 15.49 -11.95 -11.25
CA LYS A 63 16.33 -12.50 -12.32
C LYS A 63 17.21 -11.42 -12.93
N VAL A 64 18.24 -11.86 -13.66
CA VAL A 64 19.16 -10.96 -14.38
C VAL A 64 18.47 -10.10 -15.43
N SER A 65 17.27 -10.50 -15.90
CA SER A 65 16.46 -9.75 -16.85
C SER A 65 15.69 -8.58 -16.23
N ASP A 66 15.67 -8.44 -14.91
CA ASP A 66 15.12 -7.26 -14.21
C ASP A 66 16.05 -6.06 -14.40
N GLN A 67 15.93 -5.43 -15.57
CA GLN A 67 16.82 -4.37 -16.05
C GLN A 67 16.02 -3.16 -16.49
N VAL A 68 16.64 -1.98 -16.46
CA VAL A 68 16.04 -0.70 -16.88
C VAL A 68 15.63 -0.66 -18.37
N THR A 69 16.07 -1.63 -19.17
CA THR A 69 15.71 -1.80 -20.58
C THR A 69 14.33 -2.44 -20.78
N LEU A 70 13.69 -2.95 -19.72
CA LEU A 70 12.30 -3.39 -19.78
C LEU A 70 11.38 -2.21 -20.18
N PRO A 71 10.24 -2.47 -20.84
CA PRO A 71 9.36 -1.43 -21.37
C PRO A 71 8.53 -0.77 -20.26
N PHE A 72 9.20 -0.05 -19.35
CA PHE A 72 8.54 0.68 -18.27
C PHE A 72 7.62 1.78 -18.82
N ASN A 73 6.41 1.86 -18.27
CA ASN A 73 5.59 3.05 -18.43
C ASN A 73 6.08 4.12 -17.44
N TRP A 74 6.98 4.99 -17.91
CA TRP A 74 7.58 6.04 -17.08
C TRP A 74 6.58 7.08 -16.58
N GLU A 75 5.50 7.35 -17.33
CA GLU A 75 4.43 8.25 -16.87
C GLU A 75 3.69 7.66 -15.67
N ALA A 76 3.39 6.35 -15.71
CA ALA A 76 2.80 5.64 -14.58
C ALA A 76 3.75 5.60 -13.38
N GLY A 77 5.06 5.39 -13.62
CA GLY A 77 6.10 5.47 -12.60
C GLY A 77 6.16 6.84 -11.92
N ALA A 78 6.19 7.92 -12.71
CA ALA A 78 6.16 9.30 -12.21
C ALA A 78 4.88 9.61 -11.42
N LYS A 79 3.73 9.14 -11.90
CA LYS A 79 2.44 9.27 -11.21
C LYS A 79 2.45 8.55 -9.86
N PHE A 80 3.00 7.33 -9.81
CA PHE A 80 3.12 6.54 -8.59
C PHE A 80 4.08 7.17 -7.58
N ALA A 81 5.24 7.67 -8.03
CA ALA A 81 6.19 8.40 -7.19
C ALA A 81 5.56 9.68 -6.61
N ARG A 82 4.84 10.46 -7.43
CA ARG A 82 4.15 11.67 -6.98
C ARG A 82 3.05 11.36 -5.95
N LEU A 83 2.33 10.25 -6.10
CA LEU A 83 1.34 9.83 -5.11
C LEU A 83 1.99 9.50 -3.75
N ASN A 84 3.10 8.75 -3.74
CA ASN A 84 3.85 8.47 -2.52
C ASN A 84 4.40 9.75 -1.86
N TYR A 85 4.91 10.68 -2.66
CA TYR A 85 5.31 12.01 -2.17
C TYR A 85 4.16 12.74 -1.48
N LEU A 86 2.97 12.79 -2.11
CA LEU A 86 1.81 13.44 -1.50
C LEU A 86 1.36 12.73 -0.23
N ILE A 87 1.38 11.39 -0.18
CA ILE A 87 1.09 10.64 1.05
C ILE A 87 2.06 11.03 2.17
N ALA A 88 3.36 11.07 1.88
CA ALA A 88 4.37 11.49 2.86
C ALA A 88 4.15 12.95 3.30
N ARG A 89 3.78 13.84 2.38
CA ARG A 89 3.47 15.25 2.67
C ARG A 89 2.23 15.38 3.57
N GLU A 90 1.14 14.67 3.28
CA GLU A 90 -0.06 14.65 4.14
C GLU A 90 0.25 14.19 5.56
N ILE A 91 1.15 13.21 5.71
CA ILE A 91 1.58 12.71 7.02
C ILE A 91 2.44 13.74 7.74
N ALA A 92 3.41 14.34 7.04
CA ALA A 92 4.36 15.29 7.61
C ALA A 92 3.70 16.62 8.01
N ASP A 93 2.76 17.12 7.21
CA ASP A 93 2.05 18.38 7.46
C ASP A 93 0.87 18.20 8.43
N GLY A 94 0.54 16.95 8.79
CA GLY A 94 -0.55 16.61 9.69
C GLY A 94 -0.30 17.07 11.12
N LYS A 95 -1.32 17.66 11.76
CA LYS A 95 -1.24 18.09 13.18
C LYS A 95 -1.07 16.95 14.18
N GLN A 96 -1.37 15.73 13.77
CA GLN A 96 -1.29 14.54 14.61
C GLN A 96 -0.42 13.50 13.90
N ALA A 97 0.48 12.88 14.66
CA ALA A 97 1.20 11.71 14.18
C ALA A 97 0.20 10.59 13.79
N PRO A 98 0.52 9.75 12.79
CA PRO A 98 -0.30 8.60 12.43
C PRO A 98 -0.58 7.69 13.63
N ARG A 99 -1.81 7.18 13.70
CA ARG A 99 -2.26 6.26 14.74
C ARG A 99 -2.83 5.01 14.10
N TRP A 100 -2.74 3.90 14.84
CA TRP A 100 -3.50 2.70 14.51
C TRP A 100 -4.99 2.99 14.62
N TYR A 101 -5.79 2.39 13.74
CA TYR A 101 -7.23 2.41 13.91
C TYR A 101 -7.67 1.46 15.03
N GLU A 102 -8.76 1.82 15.70
CA GLU A 102 -9.46 0.93 16.64
C GLU A 102 -9.84 -0.39 15.94
N GLY A 103 -9.57 -1.52 16.59
CA GLY A 103 -9.85 -2.87 16.06
C GLY A 103 -8.89 -3.33 14.94
N ASN A 104 -7.82 -2.59 14.66
CA ASN A 104 -6.79 -3.06 13.74
C ASN A 104 -5.90 -4.12 14.41
N SER A 105 -5.88 -5.33 13.85
CA SER A 105 -5.17 -6.48 14.43
C SER A 105 -3.67 -6.26 14.66
N TYR A 106 -2.97 -5.48 13.83
CA TYR A 106 -1.57 -5.13 14.05
C TYR A 106 -1.42 -4.13 15.20
N GLY A 107 -2.28 -3.11 15.23
CA GLY A 107 -2.31 -2.14 16.31
C GLY A 107 -2.61 -2.78 17.66
N ASP A 108 -3.55 -3.73 17.71
CA ASP A 108 -3.92 -4.42 18.94
C ASP A 108 -2.82 -5.38 19.41
N ARG A 109 -2.10 -5.99 18.46
CA ARG A 109 -0.99 -6.92 18.76
C ARG A 109 0.30 -6.22 19.17
N TYR A 110 0.70 -5.17 18.45
CA TYR A 110 2.05 -4.58 18.58
C TYR A 110 2.06 -3.20 19.25
N ALA A 111 0.90 -2.58 19.47
CA ALA A 111 0.79 -1.25 20.04
C ALA A 111 -0.43 -1.12 20.96
N LYS A 112 -0.66 -2.11 21.86
CA LYS A 112 -1.92 -2.23 22.61
C LYS A 112 -2.30 -0.95 23.39
N ASP A 113 -1.31 -0.29 24.00
CA ASP A 113 -1.51 0.87 24.85
C ASP A 113 -1.38 2.20 24.09
N ALA A 114 -1.07 2.17 22.80
CA ALA A 114 -0.92 3.38 22.00
C ALA A 114 -2.28 4.02 21.68
N PRO A 115 -2.39 5.36 21.68
CA PRO A 115 -3.60 6.05 21.29
C PRO A 115 -4.07 5.61 19.89
N LYS A 116 -5.35 5.27 19.78
CA LYS A 116 -5.98 4.83 18.53
C LYS A 116 -6.77 5.96 17.89
N ALA A 117 -7.01 5.84 16.59
CA ALA A 117 -7.94 6.68 15.84
C ALA A 117 -9.18 5.85 15.45
N LYS A 118 -10.32 6.51 15.28
CA LYS A 118 -11.48 5.85 14.66
C LYS A 118 -11.15 5.58 13.20
N ALA A 119 -11.46 4.39 12.72
CA ALA A 119 -11.33 4.09 11.30
C ALA A 119 -12.22 5.04 10.50
N PRO A 120 -11.74 5.62 9.39
CA PRO A 120 -12.62 6.31 8.46
C PRO A 120 -13.70 5.34 7.98
N VAL A 121 -14.89 5.86 7.67
CA VAL A 121 -15.96 5.05 7.06
C VAL A 121 -15.54 4.73 5.63
N VAL A 122 -14.75 3.67 5.47
CA VAL A 122 -14.41 3.13 4.17
C VAL A 122 -15.66 2.38 3.68
N LYS A 123 -16.20 2.75 2.51
CA LYS A 123 -17.15 1.85 1.81
C LYS A 123 -16.37 0.56 1.52
N ALA A 124 -16.61 -0.46 2.33
CA ALA A 124 -15.86 -1.70 2.30
C ALA A 124 -15.83 -2.24 0.87
N ALA A 125 -14.63 -2.44 0.35
CA ALA A 125 -14.48 -3.32 -0.78
C ALA A 125 -14.45 -4.77 -0.22
N PRO A 126 -15.12 -5.71 -0.89
CA PRO A 126 -15.40 -7.02 -0.33
C PRO A 126 -14.12 -7.73 0.08
N ALA A 127 -14.17 -8.37 1.25
CA ALA A 127 -13.09 -9.20 1.76
C ALA A 127 -12.75 -10.29 0.73
N ALA A 128 -11.47 -10.53 0.54
CA ALA A 128 -11.01 -11.68 -0.21
C ALA A 128 -11.54 -12.96 0.45
N PRO A 129 -12.05 -13.93 -0.33
CA PRO A 129 -12.52 -15.18 0.25
C PRO A 129 -11.38 -15.88 0.96
N ALA A 130 -11.62 -16.28 2.21
CA ALA A 130 -10.77 -17.23 2.91
C ALA A 130 -10.79 -18.55 2.11
N LYS A 131 -9.61 -19.12 1.87
CA LYS A 131 -9.49 -20.52 1.43
C LYS A 131 -9.81 -21.45 2.58
#